data_AF-A0A3B9DMB6-F1
#
_entry.id   AF-A0A3B9DMB6-F1
#
_cell.length_a   1.000
_cell.length_b   1.000
_cell.length_c   1.000
_cell.angle_alpha   90.00
_cell.angle_beta   90.00
_cell.angle_gamma   90.00
#
_symmetry.space_group_name_H-M   'P 1'
#
loop_
_entity.id
_entity.type
_entity.pdbx_description
1 polymer ?
#
loop_
_entity_poly.entity_id
_entity_poly.type
_entity_poly.pdbx_seq_one_letter_code
_entity_poly.pdbx_strand_id
1 'polypeptide(L)'
;PDEDDLLGLYYEGGRLPSPSGGFLMVLGVQPEAEGSGSVFLECTSSSLRYRMSVPKATRTERKKVRDLLDDGRDPRCPRHEGQLLTRIRHDLACPRCGVRYAKAK
;
A
#
# COMPACT_ATOMS: atom_id res chain seq x y z
N PRO A 1 11.85 -6.11 13.70
CA PRO A 1 11.51 -6.43 12.30
C PRO A 1 12.23 -5.47 11.37
N ASP A 2 12.81 -6.01 10.29
CA ASP A 2 13.24 -5.18 9.17
C ASP A 2 12.00 -4.58 8.48
N GLU A 3 12.17 -3.48 7.74
CA GLU A 3 11.07 -2.78 7.06
C GLU A 3 10.40 -3.68 6.00
N ASP A 4 11.16 -4.54 5.33
CA ASP A 4 10.63 -5.50 4.34
C ASP A 4 9.71 -6.54 4.98
N ASP A 5 10.07 -7.08 6.14
CA ASP A 5 9.20 -8.00 6.90
C ASP A 5 7.90 -7.30 7.34
N LEU A 6 8.02 -6.04 7.74
CA LEU A 6 6.88 -5.23 8.17
C LEU A 6 5.92 -4.94 7.01
N LEU A 7 6.46 -4.68 5.81
CA LEU A 7 5.68 -4.51 4.59
C LEU A 7 4.93 -5.79 4.21
N GLY A 8 5.56 -6.96 4.34
CA GLY A 8 4.91 -8.25 4.13
C GLY A 8 3.67 -8.41 5.01
N LEU A 9 3.83 -8.21 6.33
CA LEU A 9 2.72 -8.25 7.28
C LEU A 9 1.63 -7.23 6.97
N TYR A 10 2.02 -6.03 6.52
CA TYR A 10 1.07 -4.98 6.16
C TYR A 10 0.17 -5.40 4.99
N TYR A 11 0.75 -5.99 3.95
CA TYR A 11 0.03 -6.44 2.77
C TYR A 11 -0.99 -7.55 3.06
N GLU A 12 -0.66 -8.43 4.00
CA GLU A 12 -1.52 -9.51 4.49
C GLU A 12 -2.62 -9.01 5.45
N GLY A 13 -2.59 -7.73 5.85
CA GLY A 13 -3.50 -7.19 6.86
C GLY A 13 -3.21 -7.70 8.28
N GLY A 14 -1.98 -8.18 8.50
CA GLY A 14 -1.51 -8.68 9.79
C GLY A 14 -1.28 -7.57 10.82
N ARG A 15 -1.07 -7.98 12.07
CA ARG A 15 -0.69 -7.05 13.15
C ARG A 15 0.77 -6.64 12.97
N LEU A 16 1.01 -5.34 12.89
CA LEU A 16 2.34 -4.77 12.72
C LEU A 16 3.07 -4.65 14.07
N PRO A 17 4.16 -5.37 14.32
CA PRO A 17 4.92 -5.24 15.57
C PRO A 17 5.64 -3.89 15.66
N SER A 18 5.62 -3.26 16.84
CA SER A 18 6.37 -2.03 17.10
C SER A 18 7.77 -2.32 17.66
N PRO A 19 8.82 -1.58 17.25
CA PRO A 19 10.15 -1.69 17.86
C PRO A 19 10.18 -1.41 19.37
N SER A 20 9.22 -0.62 19.87
CA SER A 20 9.10 -0.27 21.30
C SER A 20 8.20 -1.25 22.09
N GLY A 21 7.81 -2.38 21.50
CA GLY A 21 6.80 -3.27 22.06
C GLY A 21 5.36 -2.83 21.74
N GLY A 22 4.41 -3.76 21.81
CA GLY A 22 3.03 -3.56 21.33
C GLY A 22 2.94 -3.60 19.80
N PHE A 23 2.00 -2.86 19.22
CA PHE A 23 1.75 -2.86 17.79
C PHE A 23 1.67 -1.45 17.18
N LEU A 24 1.86 -1.37 15.87
CA LEU A 24 1.73 -0.16 15.08
C LEU A 24 0.30 -0.09 14.51
N MET A 25 -0.39 1.02 14.77
CA MET A 25 -1.69 1.32 14.17
C MET A 25 -1.52 2.22 12.95
N VAL A 26 -2.28 1.95 11.89
CA VAL A 26 -2.30 2.79 10.69
C VAL A 26 -3.10 4.05 10.97
N LEU A 27 -2.44 5.21 10.87
CA LEU A 27 -3.08 6.52 10.97
C LEU A 27 -3.55 7.04 9.61
N GLY A 28 -2.82 6.71 8.54
CA GLY A 28 -3.15 7.19 7.21
C GLY A 28 -2.19 6.71 6.14
N VAL A 29 -2.62 6.87 4.89
CA VAL A 29 -1.89 6.47 3.70
C VAL A 29 -1.77 7.68 2.78
N GLN A 30 -0.56 7.95 2.31
CA GLN A 30 -0.27 9.06 1.42
C GLN A 30 0.36 8.56 0.11
N PRO A 31 -0.29 8.79 -1.04
CA PRO A 31 0.35 8.58 -2.35
C PRO A 31 1.47 9.59 -2.59
N GLU A 32 2.61 9.13 -3.08
CA GLU A 32 3.76 9.99 -3.42
C GLU A 32 3.80 10.36 -4.91
N ALA A 33 4.59 11.37 -5.26
CA ALA A 33 4.63 11.95 -6.60
C ALA A 33 5.05 10.92 -7.68
N GLU A 34 6.03 10.08 -7.38
CA GLU A 34 6.60 9.05 -8.26
C GLU A 34 5.79 7.75 -8.33
N GLY A 35 4.65 7.69 -7.63
CA GLY A 35 3.73 6.55 -7.60
C GLY A 35 4.08 5.47 -6.58
N SER A 36 5.03 5.74 -5.69
CA SER A 36 5.17 5.04 -4.41
C SER A 36 4.09 5.51 -3.42
N GLY A 37 4.09 4.99 -2.20
CA GLY A 37 3.23 5.49 -1.13
C GLY A 37 3.94 5.48 0.21
N SER A 38 3.35 6.19 1.18
CA SER A 38 3.78 6.19 2.58
C SER A 38 2.63 5.78 3.48
N VAL A 39 2.93 5.01 4.51
CA VAL A 39 1.99 4.65 5.57
C VAL A 39 2.45 5.31 6.86
N PHE A 40 1.59 6.12 7.46
CA PHE A 40 1.82 6.73 8.76
C PHE A 40 1.31 5.81 9.85
N LEU A 41 2.17 5.53 10.82
CA LEU A 41 1.95 4.54 11.85
C LEU A 41 2.15 5.18 13.23
N GLU A 42 1.43 4.68 14.23
CA GLU A 42 1.62 5.06 15.63
C GLU A 42 1.73 3.83 16.52
N CYS A 43 2.73 3.82 17.40
CA CYS A 43 2.91 2.76 18.37
C CYS A 43 1.90 2.88 19.51
N THR A 44 1.18 1.79 19.79
CA THR A 44 0.20 1.76 20.88
C THR A 44 0.81 1.86 22.28
N SER A 45 2.10 1.54 22.43
CA SER A 45 2.75 1.50 23.74
C SER A 45 3.50 2.79 24.08
N SER A 46 4.07 3.46 23.08
CA SER A 46 4.95 4.62 23.27
C SER A 46 4.43 5.91 22.62
N SER A 47 3.34 5.83 21.85
CA SER A 47 2.81 6.94 21.03
C SER A 47 3.81 7.51 20.00
N LEU A 48 4.94 6.84 19.79
CA LEU A 48 5.90 7.22 18.76
C LEU A 48 5.28 6.99 17.38
N ARG A 49 5.52 7.96 16.48
CA ARG A 49 5.05 7.91 15.10
C ARG A 49 6.16 7.48 14.17
N TYR A 50 5.80 6.64 13.21
CA TYR A 50 6.68 6.10 12.20
C TYR A 50 6.10 6.38 10.81
N ARG A 51 6.98 6.45 9.83
CA ARG A 51 6.63 6.45 8.41
C ARG A 51 7.27 5.23 7.78
N MET A 52 6.44 4.35 7.24
CA MET A 52 6.89 3.19 6.47
C MET A 52 6.76 3.51 4.99
N SER A 53 7.82 3.29 4.23
CA SER A 53 7.85 3.56 2.80
C SER A 53 7.30 2.36 2.05
N VAL A 54 6.39 2.60 1.10
CA VAL A 54 5.85 1.55 0.24
C VAL A 54 6.38 1.73 -1.18
N PRO A 55 7.20 0.80 -1.69
CA PRO A 55 7.85 0.97 -2.98
C PRO A 55 6.84 1.06 -4.12
N LYS A 56 7.17 1.85 -5.15
CA LYS A 56 6.37 1.97 -6.38
C LYS A 56 6.06 0.62 -7.01
N ALA A 57 4.97 0.55 -7.77
CA ALA A 57 4.59 -0.66 -8.48
C ALA A 57 5.69 -1.12 -9.45
N THR A 58 6.03 -2.41 -9.40
CA THR A 58 6.94 -3.06 -10.34
C THR A 58 6.29 -3.20 -11.72
N ARG A 59 7.10 -3.48 -12.76
CA ARG A 59 6.59 -3.71 -14.12
C ARG A 59 5.59 -4.88 -14.16
N THR A 60 5.90 -5.96 -13.45
CA THR A 60 5.04 -7.15 -13.37
C THR A 60 3.69 -6.83 -12.72
N GLU A 61 3.69 -6.07 -11.63
CA GLU A 61 2.44 -5.64 -10.97
C GLU A 61 1.59 -4.75 -11.87
N ARG A 62 2.21 -3.78 -12.56
CA ARG A 62 1.49 -2.91 -13.49
C ARG A 62 0.88 -3.70 -14.65
N LYS A 63 1.59 -4.72 -15.15
CA LYS A 63 1.08 -5.62 -16.19
C LYS A 63 -0.17 -6.36 -15.69
N LYS A 64 -0.13 -6.98 -14.51
CA LYS A 64 -1.30 -7.67 -13.92
C LYS A 64 -2.53 -6.78 -13.84
N VAL A 65 -2.35 -5.52 -13.42
CA VAL A 65 -3.46 -4.56 -13.33
C VAL A 65 -3.97 -4.16 -14.73
N ARG A 66 -3.07 -4.01 -15.70
CA ARG A 66 -3.46 -3.72 -17.09
C ARG A 66 -4.24 -4.86 -17.71
N ASP A 67 -3.79 -6.10 -17.53
CA ASP A 67 -4.48 -7.29 -18.04
C ASP A 67 -5.93 -7.34 -17.49
N LEU A 68 -6.14 -7.07 -16.20
CA LEU A 68 -7.50 -6.97 -15.62
C LEU A 68 -8.36 -5.88 -16.27
N LEU A 69 -7.78 -4.71 -16.54
CA LEU A 69 -8.49 -3.60 -17.16
C LEU A 69 -8.86 -3.91 -18.62
N ASP A 70 -7.98 -4.58 -19.34
CA ASP A 70 -8.19 -4.95 -20.74
C ASP A 70 -9.25 -6.08 -20.85
N ASP A 71 -9.33 -6.95 -19.84
CA ASP A 71 -10.40 -7.94 -19.66
C ASP A 71 -11.74 -7.34 -19.19
N GLY A 72 -11.81 -6.02 -19.00
CA GLY A 72 -13.02 -5.32 -18.51
C GLY A 72 -13.38 -5.64 -17.06
N ARG A 73 -12.43 -6.15 -16.27
CA ARG A 73 -12.61 -6.50 -14.86
C ARG A 73 -12.21 -5.33 -13.94
N ASP A 74 -12.79 -5.30 -12.75
CA ASP A 74 -12.41 -4.32 -11.74
C ASP A 74 -10.94 -4.51 -11.31
N PRO A 75 -10.09 -3.48 -11.44
CA PRO A 75 -8.67 -3.59 -11.14
C PRO A 75 -8.44 -3.73 -9.63
N ARG A 76 -7.69 -4.75 -9.23
CA ARG A 76 -7.34 -5.03 -7.84
C ARG A 76 -5.88 -4.71 -7.54
N CYS A 77 -5.59 -4.35 -6.30
CA CYS A 77 -4.22 -4.20 -5.81
C CYS A 77 -3.52 -5.56 -5.82
N PRO A 78 -2.37 -5.70 -6.50
CA PRO A 78 -1.60 -6.94 -6.50
C PRO A 78 -1.00 -7.34 -5.14
N ARG A 79 -0.96 -6.41 -4.17
CA ARG A 79 -0.34 -6.61 -2.85
C ARG A 79 -1.36 -6.91 -1.75
N HIS A 80 -2.56 -6.30 -1.82
CA HIS A 80 -3.59 -6.49 -0.79
C HIS A 80 -4.73 -7.33 -1.34
N GLU A 81 -5.04 -8.42 -0.64
CA GLU A 81 -6.13 -9.30 -1.01
C GLU A 81 -7.48 -8.55 -1.05
N GLY A 82 -8.23 -8.76 -2.14
CA GLY A 82 -9.57 -8.19 -2.32
C GLY A 82 -9.63 -6.66 -2.50
N GLN A 83 -8.53 -5.94 -2.36
CA GLN A 83 -8.54 -4.47 -2.38
C GLN A 83 -8.68 -3.95 -3.81
N LEU A 84 -9.78 -3.25 -4.10
CA LEU A 84 -9.95 -2.54 -5.37
C LEU A 84 -9.02 -1.33 -5.47
N LEU A 85 -8.54 -1.06 -6.68
CA LEU A 85 -7.87 0.20 -7.01
C LEU A 85 -8.93 1.29 -7.20
N THR A 86 -8.62 2.48 -6.69
CA THR A 86 -9.48 3.66 -6.77
C THR A 86 -8.85 4.71 -7.65
N ARG A 87 -9.68 5.50 -8.34
CA ARG A 87 -9.21 6.65 -9.11
C ARG A 87 -8.76 7.76 -8.17
N ILE A 88 -7.48 8.13 -8.25
CA ILE A 88 -6.92 9.32 -7.61
C ILE A 88 -6.41 10.23 -8.73
N ARG A 89 -7.13 11.33 -8.99
CA ARG A 89 -6.89 12.23 -10.13
C ARG A 89 -6.91 11.47 -11.47
N HIS A 90 -5.74 11.29 -12.08
CA HIS A 90 -5.55 10.64 -13.37
C HIS A 90 -4.94 9.23 -13.25
N ASP A 91 -4.83 8.70 -12.03
CA ASP A 91 -4.19 7.42 -11.74
C ASP A 91 -5.15 6.46 -11.03
N LEU A 92 -4.93 5.16 -11.21
CA LEU A 92 -5.51 4.08 -10.41
C LEU A 92 -4.51 3.69 -9.34
N ALA A 93 -4.89 3.94 -8.08
CA ALA A 93 -4.05 3.74 -6.92
C ALA A 93 -4.74 2.90 -5.85
N CYS A 94 -3.96 2.19 -5.04
CA CYS A 94 -4.50 1.43 -3.93
C CYS A 94 -4.71 2.35 -2.71
N PRO A 95 -5.89 2.37 -2.08
CA PRO A 95 -6.13 3.20 -0.90
C PRO A 95 -5.38 2.69 0.34
N ARG A 96 -4.95 1.42 0.37
CA ARG A 96 -4.19 0.84 1.49
C ARG A 96 -2.69 1.10 1.41
N CYS A 97 -2.05 1.04 0.24
CA CYS A 97 -0.60 1.35 0.15
C CYS A 97 -0.27 2.67 -0.53
N GLY A 98 -1.23 3.39 -1.11
CA GLY A 98 -0.98 4.62 -1.86
C GLY A 98 -0.31 4.42 -3.23
N VAL A 99 0.12 3.19 -3.54
CA VAL A 99 0.83 2.86 -4.77
C VAL A 99 -0.06 3.04 -6.00
N ARG A 100 0.50 3.68 -7.02
CA ARG A 100 -0.13 3.87 -8.34
C ARG A 100 0.25 2.72 -9.27
N TYR A 101 -0.74 2.08 -9.87
CA TYR A 101 -0.53 0.91 -10.74
C TYR A 101 -0.82 1.19 -12.22
N ALA A 102 -1.73 2.11 -12.53
CA ALA A 102 -2.07 2.46 -13.90
C ALA A 102 -2.58 3.90 -13.99
N LYS A 103 -2.70 4.42 -15.22
CA LYS A 103 -3.48 5.64 -15.50
C LYS A 103 -4.96 5.28 -15.52
N ALA A 104 -5.80 6.15 -14.95
CA ALA A 104 -7.24 6.05 -15.11
C ALA A 104 -7.61 6.44 -16.54
N LYS A 105 -8.40 5.61 -17.22
CA LYS A 105 -9.03 5.96 -18.50
C LYS A 105 -10.11 7.03 -18.29
#